data_AF-A0A8H6AG53-F1
#
_entry.id   AF-A0A8H6AG53-F1
#
_cell.length_a   1.000
_cell.length_b   1.000
_cell.length_c   1.000
_cell.angle_alpha   90.00
_cell.angle_beta   90.00
_cell.angle_gamma   90.00
#
_symmetry.space_group_name_H-M   'P 1'
#
loop_
_entity.id
_entity.type
_entity.pdbx_description
1 polymer ?
#
loop_
_entity_poly.entity_id
_entity_poly.type
_entity_poly.pdbx_seq_one_letter_code
_entity_poly.pdbx_strand_id
1 'polypeptide(L)'
;MHLRRVTGDDRYRTQIEFRQASLSARLMLAMYRPVVMLVQESIIFLFSLYLTVAYIIIFTSFTGYEFMYKDIYDFSQGETALCFLGLAIGLLCCAFLIPHNAKLHARDVSRAKTVDPHGKAPPESRLYWAMIGAPTLPTSMFWMAWTARSDISFWSPLSASVVTGFGMLCVFTTCYQYLIDTYEAYAASALSCLTLMRYLVSGAMIEVSIPFYKNLGVPHTLTILGCINAVLVPVPYVSYRYGPWIRKRSKYGKMFASGLLSPLGERRNLSQLDNTIFTHGHRTSSQGALPELSEYPVLEYDWCDLINLVKFWGVYGDSIGCSYIHPSKECINGDHQEGVMVHRESNTGDTVLLNMIHGLHVLTDEHELSKGRIWGPWLQYLNDGSLGDAYAKYDKEVESWPYSFPSSDIEPGYHQRISSVQGVITSSDGASVLLGDNQSNQLSAEHGANYYYHIISDGDRRFVFENVRRTTYAPLCLGKQ
;
A
#
# COMPACT_ATOMS: atom_id res chain seq x y z
N MET A 1 16.76 -12.08 -11.11
CA MET A 1 16.90 -12.78 -12.42
C MET A 1 18.05 -12.27 -13.28
N HIS A 2 18.39 -10.99 -13.29
CA HIS A 2 19.49 -10.44 -14.11
C HIS A 2 20.88 -11.02 -13.73
N LEU A 3 21.24 -11.00 -12.44
CA LEU A 3 22.53 -11.52 -11.94
C LEU A 3 22.78 -13.00 -12.30
N ARG A 4 21.74 -13.85 -12.26
CA ARG A 4 21.82 -15.27 -12.66
C ARG A 4 22.14 -15.45 -14.15
N ARG A 5 21.59 -14.60 -15.02
CA ARG A 5 21.90 -14.62 -16.46
C ARG A 5 23.32 -14.16 -16.77
N VAL A 6 23.81 -13.14 -16.04
CA VAL A 6 25.13 -12.56 -16.29
C VAL A 6 26.26 -13.43 -15.71
N THR A 7 26.03 -14.04 -14.54
CA THR A 7 27.06 -14.84 -13.84
C THR A 7 27.02 -16.33 -14.16
N GLY A 8 25.92 -16.84 -14.74
CA GLY A 8 25.72 -18.27 -14.97
C GLY A 8 25.58 -19.09 -13.68
N ASP A 9 25.45 -18.42 -12.53
CA ASP A 9 25.45 -19.03 -11.21
C ASP A 9 24.01 -19.12 -10.65
N ASP A 10 23.53 -20.35 -10.51
CA ASP A 10 22.18 -20.68 -10.06
C ASP A 10 21.91 -20.42 -8.56
N ARG A 11 22.94 -20.00 -7.81
CA ARG A 11 22.83 -19.60 -6.40
C ARG A 11 22.17 -18.24 -6.22
N TYR A 12 22.19 -17.37 -7.23
CA TYR A 12 21.51 -16.08 -7.18
C TYR A 12 20.00 -16.25 -7.39
N ARG A 13 19.26 -16.35 -6.28
CA ARG A 13 17.80 -16.45 -6.23
C ARG A 13 17.19 -15.25 -5.52
N THR A 14 15.97 -14.89 -5.90
CA THR A 14 15.24 -13.79 -5.23
C THR A 14 14.52 -14.30 -3.99
N GLN A 15 14.40 -13.51 -2.91
CA GLN A 15 13.71 -13.96 -1.68
C GLN A 15 12.26 -14.42 -1.92
N ILE A 16 11.60 -13.89 -2.95
CA ILE A 16 10.26 -14.34 -3.37
C ILE A 16 10.24 -15.79 -3.86
N GLU A 17 11.37 -16.33 -4.33
CA GLU A 17 11.56 -17.74 -4.71
C GLU A 17 11.87 -18.62 -3.49
N PHE A 18 12.42 -18.06 -2.42
CA PHE A 18 12.65 -18.76 -1.14
C PHE A 18 11.37 -18.92 -0.32
N ARG A 19 10.42 -17.99 -0.44
CA ARG A 19 9.09 -18.12 0.19
C ARG A 19 8.23 -19.13 -0.58
N GLN A 20 8.28 -20.41 -0.25
CA GLN A 20 7.33 -21.40 -0.77
C GLN A 20 5.90 -21.24 -0.19
N ALA A 21 5.34 -20.04 -0.18
CA ALA A 21 3.88 -19.94 -0.15
C ALA A 21 3.40 -20.48 -1.50
N SER A 22 2.66 -21.60 -1.48
CA SER A 22 2.07 -22.18 -2.67
C SER A 22 1.34 -21.09 -3.46
N LEU A 23 1.27 -21.21 -4.79
CA LEU A 23 0.47 -20.29 -5.60
C LEU A 23 -0.95 -20.13 -5.04
N SER A 24 -1.53 -21.23 -4.53
CA SER A 24 -2.82 -21.22 -3.85
C SER A 24 -2.84 -20.40 -2.56
N ALA A 25 -1.81 -20.47 -1.70
CA ALA A 25 -1.74 -19.67 -0.49
C ALA A 25 -1.58 -18.18 -0.80
N ARG A 26 -0.75 -17.83 -1.79
CA ARG A 26 -0.57 -16.43 -2.23
C ARG A 26 -1.85 -15.88 -2.85
N LEU A 27 -2.52 -16.66 -3.69
CA LEU A 27 -3.79 -16.30 -4.29
C LEU A 27 -4.89 -16.15 -3.22
N MET A 28 -4.98 -17.09 -2.27
CA MET A 28 -5.93 -17.01 -1.16
C MET A 28 -5.68 -15.80 -0.29
N LEU A 29 -4.44 -15.49 0.06
CA LEU A 29 -4.11 -14.30 0.85
C LEU A 29 -4.45 -13.00 0.08
N ALA A 30 -4.14 -12.97 -1.23
CA ALA A 30 -4.47 -11.87 -2.12
C ALA A 30 -5.98 -11.67 -2.32
N MET A 31 -6.78 -12.73 -2.19
CA MET A 31 -8.26 -12.67 -2.28
C MET A 31 -8.93 -12.42 -0.92
N TYR A 32 -8.35 -12.91 0.18
CA TYR A 32 -8.92 -12.82 1.51
C TYR A 32 -8.87 -11.40 2.07
N ARG A 33 -7.68 -10.77 2.04
CA ARG A 33 -7.48 -9.42 2.61
C ARG A 33 -8.44 -8.39 2.02
N PRO A 34 -8.64 -8.33 0.69
CA PRO A 34 -9.54 -7.33 0.14
C PRO A 34 -11.03 -7.56 0.44
N VAL A 35 -11.48 -8.81 0.53
CA VAL A 35 -12.87 -9.14 0.93
C VAL A 35 -13.14 -8.74 2.37
N VAL A 36 -12.17 -9.00 3.27
CA VAL A 36 -12.26 -8.55 4.67
C VAL A 36 -12.34 -7.03 4.74
N MET A 37 -11.50 -6.31 3.98
CA MET A 37 -11.57 -4.86 3.90
C MET A 37 -12.93 -4.36 3.40
N LEU A 38 -13.49 -4.98 2.35
CA LEU A 38 -14.81 -4.61 1.82
C LEU A 38 -15.93 -4.73 2.88
N VAL A 39 -15.87 -5.75 3.74
CA VAL A 39 -16.89 -5.99 4.78
C VAL A 39 -16.65 -5.13 6.03
N GLN A 40 -15.40 -4.91 6.41
CA GLN A 40 -15.05 -4.19 7.64
C GLN A 40 -15.00 -2.67 7.45
N GLU A 41 -14.67 -2.19 6.26
CA GLU A 41 -14.53 -0.78 5.94
C GLU A 41 -15.76 -0.23 5.22
N SER A 42 -16.61 0.46 5.99
CA SER A 42 -17.82 1.11 5.47
C SER A 42 -17.58 2.05 4.28
N ILE A 43 -16.44 2.74 4.24
CA ILE A 43 -16.07 3.61 3.11
C ILE A 43 -15.84 2.77 1.85
N ILE A 44 -15.00 1.73 1.92
CA ILE A 44 -14.73 0.84 0.77
C ILE A 44 -16.03 0.21 0.30
N PHE A 45 -16.89 -0.27 1.21
CA PHE A 45 -18.19 -0.84 0.86
C PHE A 45 -19.07 0.14 0.08
N LEU A 46 -19.28 1.37 0.59
CA LEU A 46 -20.16 2.36 -0.04
C LEU A 46 -19.65 2.79 -1.42
N PHE A 47 -18.35 3.06 -1.53
CA PHE A 47 -17.73 3.43 -2.81
C PHE A 47 -17.70 2.26 -3.79
N SER A 48 -17.55 1.02 -3.29
CA SER A 48 -17.63 -0.19 -4.12
C SER A 48 -19.04 -0.45 -4.64
N LEU A 49 -20.04 -0.32 -3.78
CA LEU A 49 -21.43 -0.40 -4.18
C LEU A 49 -21.74 0.67 -5.25
N TYR A 50 -21.27 1.90 -5.05
CA TYR A 50 -21.50 2.98 -6.00
C TYR A 50 -20.87 2.70 -7.37
N LEU A 51 -19.59 2.35 -7.41
CA LEU A 51 -18.93 2.02 -8.67
C LEU A 51 -19.51 0.77 -9.33
N THR A 52 -20.02 -0.19 -8.55
CA THR A 52 -20.73 -1.36 -9.08
C THR A 52 -22.02 -0.96 -9.78
N VAL A 53 -22.88 -0.16 -9.13
CA VAL A 53 -24.14 0.33 -9.73
C VAL A 53 -23.87 1.13 -11.00
N ALA A 54 -22.87 2.02 -10.97
CA ALA A 54 -22.50 2.78 -12.15
C ALA A 54 -22.09 1.84 -13.30
N TYR A 55 -21.32 0.79 -13.02
CA TYR A 55 -20.94 -0.19 -14.05
C TYR A 55 -22.07 -1.08 -14.52
N ILE A 56 -23.05 -1.40 -13.66
CA ILE A 56 -24.31 -2.03 -14.08
C ILE A 56 -24.95 -1.15 -15.16
N ILE A 57 -25.03 0.17 -14.97
CA ILE A 57 -25.60 1.09 -15.96
C ILE A 57 -24.87 1.02 -17.30
N ILE A 58 -23.53 1.02 -17.33
CA ILE A 58 -22.77 0.86 -18.59
C ILE A 58 -23.10 -0.48 -19.25
N PHE A 59 -23.06 -1.56 -18.47
CA PHE A 59 -23.18 -2.91 -19.00
C PHE A 59 -24.60 -3.18 -19.51
N THR A 60 -25.62 -2.71 -18.80
CA THR A 60 -27.01 -2.79 -19.26
C THR A 60 -27.28 -1.85 -20.43
N SER A 61 -26.52 -0.76 -20.60
CA SER A 61 -26.65 0.14 -21.76
C SER A 61 -26.27 -0.53 -23.08
N PHE A 62 -25.38 -1.55 -23.07
CA PHE A 62 -25.06 -2.31 -24.29
C PHE A 62 -26.30 -2.93 -24.93
N THR A 63 -27.19 -3.46 -24.09
CA THR A 63 -28.47 -4.02 -24.53
C THR A 63 -29.56 -2.94 -24.58
N GLY A 64 -29.56 -2.00 -23.64
CA GLY A 64 -30.57 -0.94 -23.55
C GLY A 64 -30.59 -0.01 -24.77
N TYR A 65 -29.44 0.25 -25.41
CA TYR A 65 -29.38 1.09 -26.61
C TYR A 65 -30.01 0.40 -27.82
N GLU A 66 -29.90 -0.93 -27.94
CA GLU A 66 -30.66 -1.67 -28.95
C GLU A 66 -32.16 -1.52 -28.70
N PHE A 67 -32.66 -1.80 -27.49
CA PHE A 67 -34.08 -1.62 -27.16
C PHE A 67 -34.59 -0.19 -27.33
N MET A 68 -33.70 0.81 -27.25
CA MET A 68 -34.06 2.21 -27.37
C MET A 68 -34.00 2.72 -28.80
N TYR A 69 -32.88 2.57 -29.49
CA TYR A 69 -32.68 3.16 -30.81
C TYR A 69 -33.17 2.27 -31.94
N LYS A 70 -33.05 0.95 -31.79
CA LYS A 70 -33.54 0.02 -32.80
C LYS A 70 -35.04 -0.21 -32.68
N ASP A 71 -35.54 -0.53 -31.49
CA ASP A 71 -36.96 -0.93 -31.35
C ASP A 71 -37.95 0.27 -31.34
N ILE A 72 -37.50 1.48 -30.94
CA ILE A 72 -38.38 2.67 -30.86
C ILE A 72 -38.16 3.62 -32.06
N TYR A 73 -36.91 3.76 -32.53
CA TYR A 73 -36.54 4.70 -33.58
C TYR A 73 -36.15 4.02 -34.91
N ASP A 74 -36.27 2.70 -35.01
CA ASP A 74 -35.99 1.90 -36.22
C ASP A 74 -34.56 2.08 -36.77
N PHE A 75 -33.59 2.37 -35.91
CA PHE A 75 -32.18 2.49 -36.33
C PHE A 75 -31.62 1.14 -36.75
N SER A 76 -30.75 1.15 -37.77
CA SER A 76 -29.93 -0.01 -38.10
C SER A 76 -28.96 -0.36 -36.97
N GLN A 77 -28.40 -1.58 -37.02
CA GLN A 77 -27.41 -2.01 -36.04
C GLN A 77 -26.16 -1.11 -36.01
N GLY A 78 -25.73 -0.61 -37.17
CA GLY A 78 -24.58 0.31 -37.26
C GLY A 78 -24.88 1.67 -36.64
N GLU A 79 -26.08 2.22 -36.87
CA GLU A 79 -26.52 3.49 -36.29
C GLU A 79 -26.69 3.40 -34.77
N THR A 80 -27.25 2.29 -34.28
CA THR A 80 -27.36 2.02 -32.84
C THR A 80 -25.99 1.94 -32.17
N ALA A 81 -25.00 1.32 -32.81
CA ALA A 81 -23.64 1.29 -32.31
C ALA A 81 -23.00 2.70 -32.24
N LEU A 82 -23.34 3.60 -33.18
CA LEU A 82 -22.89 4.99 -33.16
C LEU A 82 -23.47 5.79 -31.98
N CYS A 83 -24.64 5.42 -31.45
CA CYS A 83 -25.22 6.09 -30.29
C CYS A 83 -24.35 5.96 -29.01
N PHE A 84 -23.48 4.95 -28.91
CA PHE A 84 -22.48 4.86 -27.83
C PHE A 84 -21.48 6.03 -27.85
N LEU A 85 -21.32 6.72 -28.98
CA LEU A 85 -20.49 7.91 -29.06
C LEU A 85 -21.01 9.02 -28.14
N GLY A 86 -22.33 9.10 -27.88
CA GLY A 86 -22.88 10.03 -26.89
C GLY A 86 -22.26 9.81 -25.51
N LEU A 87 -22.22 8.55 -25.05
CA LEU A 87 -21.56 8.19 -23.79
C LEU A 87 -20.07 8.54 -23.82
N ALA A 88 -19.38 8.23 -24.92
CA ALA A 88 -17.95 8.52 -25.09
C ALA A 88 -17.64 10.03 -25.06
N ILE A 89 -18.47 10.87 -25.70
CA ILE A 89 -18.35 12.33 -25.65
C ILE A 89 -18.46 12.82 -24.21
N GLY A 90 -19.40 12.28 -23.43
CA GLY A 90 -19.54 12.59 -22.01
C GLY A 90 -18.27 12.28 -21.21
N LEU A 91 -17.68 11.10 -21.44
CA LEU A 91 -16.40 10.71 -20.84
C LEU A 91 -15.28 11.69 -21.23
N LEU A 92 -15.18 12.05 -22.51
CA LEU A 92 -14.18 12.99 -23.01
C LEU A 92 -14.34 14.39 -22.39
N CYS A 93 -15.57 14.89 -22.27
CA CYS A 93 -15.86 16.16 -21.60
C CYS A 93 -15.33 16.18 -20.17
N CYS A 94 -15.54 15.10 -19.41
CA CYS A 94 -14.97 14.97 -18.08
C CYS A 94 -13.43 14.86 -18.12
N ALA A 95 -12.87 14.13 -19.10
CA ALA A 95 -11.42 13.97 -19.25
C ALA A 95 -10.70 15.31 -19.48
N PHE A 96 -11.27 16.20 -20.30
CA PHE A 96 -10.74 17.55 -20.52
C PHE A 96 -10.71 18.42 -19.26
N LEU A 97 -11.54 18.09 -18.26
CA LEU A 97 -11.58 18.81 -16.99
C LEU A 97 -10.66 18.22 -15.91
N ILE A 98 -10.02 17.06 -16.16
CA ILE A 98 -9.06 16.44 -15.22
C ILE A 98 -7.92 17.39 -14.82
N PRO A 99 -7.30 18.19 -15.73
CA PRO A 99 -6.27 19.15 -15.33
C PRO A 99 -6.79 20.21 -14.35
N HIS A 100 -8.07 20.59 -14.47
CA HIS A 100 -8.69 21.51 -13.52
C HIS A 100 -8.85 20.85 -12.13
N ASN A 101 -9.27 19.58 -12.08
CA ASN A 101 -9.29 18.79 -10.84
C ASN A 101 -7.91 18.71 -10.18
N ALA A 102 -6.87 18.41 -10.98
CA ALA A 102 -5.50 18.32 -10.48
C ALA A 102 -5.02 19.66 -9.89
N LYS A 103 -5.36 20.79 -10.52
CA LYS A 103 -5.04 22.14 -10.00
C LYS A 103 -5.76 22.45 -8.68
N LEU A 104 -7.05 22.09 -8.56
CA LEU A 104 -7.81 22.27 -7.33
C LEU A 104 -7.18 21.48 -6.18
N HIS A 105 -6.83 20.22 -6.43
CA HIS A 105 -6.16 19.40 -5.42
C HIS A 105 -4.76 19.93 -5.08
N ALA A 106 -3.97 20.36 -6.07
CA ALA A 106 -2.65 20.96 -5.83
C ALA A 106 -2.74 22.21 -4.94
N ARG A 107 -3.78 23.04 -5.11
CA ARG A 107 -4.05 24.19 -4.23
C ARG A 107 -4.32 23.75 -2.80
N ASP A 108 -5.11 22.70 -2.61
CA ASP A 108 -5.44 22.18 -1.28
C ASP A 108 -4.20 21.57 -0.59
N VAL A 109 -3.30 20.92 -1.36
CA VAL A 109 -1.98 20.48 -0.89
C VAL A 109 -1.11 21.66 -0.49
N SER A 110 -1.01 22.70 -1.32
CA SER A 110 -0.25 23.91 -0.99
C SER A 110 -0.78 24.57 0.29
N ARG A 111 -2.10 24.59 0.48
CA ARG A 111 -2.71 25.11 1.70
C ARG A 111 -2.34 24.28 2.92
N ALA A 112 -2.35 22.95 2.83
CA ALA A 112 -1.89 22.09 3.92
C ALA A 112 -0.42 22.37 4.28
N LYS A 113 0.43 22.59 3.27
CA LYS A 113 1.86 22.92 3.44
C LYS A 113 2.13 24.25 4.12
N THR A 114 1.18 25.20 4.09
CA THR A 114 1.32 26.48 4.81
C THR A 114 1.21 26.34 6.33
N VAL A 115 0.56 25.27 6.82
CA VAL A 115 0.39 25.01 8.26
C VAL A 115 1.49 24.08 8.77
N ASP A 116 1.87 23.08 7.97
CA ASP A 116 2.93 22.13 8.25
C ASP A 116 3.71 21.88 6.96
N PRO A 117 5.03 22.10 6.88
CA PRO A 117 5.85 21.81 5.68
C PRO A 117 5.67 20.38 5.14
N HIS A 118 5.32 19.42 5.99
CA HIS A 118 5.03 18.02 5.64
C HIS A 118 3.52 17.70 5.56
N GLY A 119 2.66 18.71 5.69
CA GLY A 119 1.21 18.57 5.68
C GLY A 119 0.68 18.03 4.35
N LYS A 120 -0.09 16.95 4.43
CA LYS A 120 -0.83 16.37 3.29
C LYS A 120 -2.23 16.96 3.18
N ALA A 121 -2.76 17.08 1.96
CA ALA A 121 -4.16 17.42 1.76
C ALA A 121 -5.08 16.30 2.29
N PRO A 122 -6.23 16.62 2.88
CA PRO A 122 -7.19 15.60 3.28
C PRO A 122 -7.72 14.84 2.06
N PRO A 123 -7.94 13.51 2.14
CA PRO A 123 -8.51 12.73 1.05
C PRO A 123 -9.84 13.29 0.54
N GLU A 124 -10.63 13.91 1.43
CA GLU A 124 -11.90 14.58 1.10
C GLU A 124 -11.79 15.61 -0.02
N SER A 125 -10.62 16.24 -0.21
CA SER A 125 -10.37 17.18 -1.30
C SER A 125 -10.53 16.55 -2.69
N ARG A 126 -10.48 15.22 -2.81
CA ARG A 126 -10.76 14.52 -4.07
C ARG A 126 -12.24 14.51 -4.43
N LEU A 127 -13.14 14.61 -3.44
CA LEU A 127 -14.57 14.35 -3.61
C LEU A 127 -15.35 15.43 -4.39
N TYR A 128 -14.75 16.59 -4.68
CA TYR A 128 -15.44 17.70 -5.36
C TYR A 128 -16.11 17.29 -6.67
N TRP A 129 -15.42 16.50 -7.48
CA TRP A 129 -15.95 16.07 -8.78
C TRP A 129 -17.02 15.00 -8.68
N ALA A 130 -16.90 14.07 -7.72
CA ALA A 130 -17.98 13.15 -7.43
C ALA A 130 -19.24 13.88 -6.93
N MET A 131 -19.11 14.98 -6.17
CA MET A 131 -20.29 15.77 -5.78
C MET A 131 -20.98 16.44 -6.98
N ILE A 132 -20.24 16.78 -8.04
CA ILE A 132 -20.83 17.32 -9.28
C ILE A 132 -21.40 16.19 -10.15
N GLY A 133 -20.67 15.08 -10.30
CA GLY A 133 -21.06 13.96 -11.16
C GLY A 133 -22.11 13.03 -10.55
N ALA A 134 -22.26 13.00 -9.23
CA ALA A 134 -23.21 12.10 -8.57
C ALA A 134 -24.67 12.41 -8.93
N PRO A 135 -25.14 13.68 -8.86
CA PRO A 135 -26.51 14.02 -9.26
C PRO A 135 -26.78 13.89 -10.77
N THR A 136 -25.75 14.02 -11.62
CA THR A 136 -25.94 13.99 -13.07
C THR A 136 -26.31 12.60 -13.58
N LEU A 137 -25.80 11.54 -12.95
CA LEU A 137 -26.12 10.16 -13.34
C LEU A 137 -27.61 9.76 -13.17
N PRO A 138 -28.28 9.91 -12.01
CA PRO A 138 -29.70 9.61 -11.92
C PRO A 138 -30.53 10.57 -12.75
N THR A 139 -30.13 11.85 -12.84
CA THR A 139 -30.81 12.84 -13.69
C THR A 139 -30.82 12.41 -15.15
N SER A 140 -29.70 11.92 -15.67
CA SER A 140 -29.61 11.43 -17.04
C SER A 140 -30.41 10.14 -17.25
N MET A 141 -30.44 9.23 -16.27
CA MET A 141 -31.27 8.02 -16.33
C MET A 141 -32.76 8.38 -16.39
N PHE A 142 -33.25 9.28 -15.54
CA PHE A 142 -34.64 9.71 -15.57
C PHE A 142 -34.97 10.49 -16.84
N TRP A 143 -34.06 11.34 -17.32
CA TRP A 143 -34.23 12.00 -18.61
C TRP A 143 -34.41 10.96 -19.71
N MET A 144 -33.46 10.03 -19.85
CA MET A 144 -33.47 9.01 -20.89
C MET A 144 -34.67 8.06 -20.78
N ALA A 145 -35.08 7.70 -19.56
CA ALA A 145 -36.23 6.85 -19.30
C ALA A 145 -37.52 7.39 -19.95
N TRP A 146 -37.75 8.70 -19.83
CA TRP A 146 -39.02 9.31 -20.22
C TRP A 146 -38.96 10.03 -21.57
N THR A 147 -37.77 10.21 -22.15
CA THR A 147 -37.60 10.79 -23.48
C THR A 147 -37.31 9.77 -24.59
N ALA A 148 -36.96 8.54 -24.25
CA ALA A 148 -36.87 7.42 -25.19
C ALA A 148 -38.26 6.94 -25.63
N ARG A 149 -38.90 7.69 -26.53
CA ARG A 149 -40.24 7.43 -27.05
C ARG A 149 -40.37 7.96 -28.48
N SER A 150 -41.19 7.32 -29.30
CA SER A 150 -41.26 7.56 -30.75
C SER A 150 -41.75 8.97 -31.14
N ASP A 151 -42.44 9.67 -30.24
CA ASP A 151 -42.89 11.06 -30.40
C ASP A 151 -41.86 12.11 -30.00
N ILE A 152 -40.76 11.73 -29.35
CA ILE A 152 -39.67 12.63 -28.98
C ILE A 152 -38.44 12.30 -29.84
N SER A 153 -37.77 13.32 -30.37
CA SER A 153 -36.57 13.14 -31.20
C SER A 153 -35.48 12.33 -30.48
N PHE A 154 -34.86 11.39 -31.20
CA PHE A 154 -33.74 10.56 -30.72
C PHE A 154 -32.55 11.37 -30.18
N TRP A 155 -32.40 12.65 -30.58
CA TRP A 155 -31.38 13.55 -30.03
C TRP A 155 -31.52 13.78 -28.52
N SER A 156 -32.74 13.67 -27.98
CA SER A 156 -33.01 13.85 -26.55
C SER A 156 -32.38 12.75 -25.69
N PRO A 157 -32.71 11.44 -25.88
CA PRO A 157 -32.03 10.37 -25.14
C PRO A 157 -30.53 10.30 -25.46
N LEU A 158 -30.10 10.66 -26.67
CA LEU A 158 -28.67 10.70 -27.02
C LEU A 158 -27.91 11.78 -26.24
N SER A 159 -28.53 12.94 -26.00
CA SER A 159 -27.97 13.98 -25.15
C SER A 159 -27.90 13.55 -23.68
N ALA A 160 -28.90 12.81 -23.20
CA ALA A 160 -28.88 12.21 -21.86
C ALA A 160 -27.73 11.18 -21.72
N SER A 161 -27.37 10.46 -22.78
CA SER A 161 -26.19 9.58 -22.80
C SER A 161 -24.89 10.34 -22.55
N VAL A 162 -24.74 11.56 -23.07
CA VAL A 162 -23.58 12.43 -22.81
C VAL A 162 -23.48 12.78 -21.32
N VAL A 163 -24.59 13.19 -20.71
CA VAL A 163 -24.64 13.51 -19.28
C VAL A 163 -24.32 12.28 -18.42
N THR A 164 -24.78 11.10 -18.85
CA THR A 164 -24.46 9.82 -18.21
C THR A 164 -22.95 9.56 -18.23
N GLY A 165 -22.30 9.68 -19.39
CA GLY A 165 -20.86 9.48 -19.53
C GLY A 165 -20.06 10.46 -18.66
N PHE A 166 -20.46 11.73 -18.64
CA PHE A 166 -19.83 12.75 -17.82
C PHE A 166 -19.89 12.42 -16.32
N GLY A 167 -21.08 12.13 -15.81
CA GLY A 167 -21.27 11.76 -14.40
C GLY A 167 -20.51 10.49 -14.02
N MET A 168 -20.46 9.53 -14.94
CA MET A 168 -19.78 8.26 -14.74
C MET A 168 -18.29 8.47 -14.52
N LEU A 169 -17.60 9.21 -15.40
CA LEU A 169 -16.16 9.42 -15.25
C LEU A 169 -15.82 10.27 -14.02
N CYS A 170 -16.67 11.26 -13.69
CA CYS A 170 -16.51 12.06 -12.47
C CYS A 170 -16.53 11.19 -11.21
N VAL A 171 -17.53 10.31 -11.09
CA VAL A 171 -17.63 9.38 -9.97
C VAL A 171 -16.45 8.41 -9.98
N PHE A 172 -16.14 7.78 -11.12
CA PHE A 172 -15.03 6.82 -11.23
C PHE A 172 -13.69 7.39 -10.77
N THR A 173 -13.24 8.45 -11.43
CA THR A 173 -11.93 9.06 -11.16
C THR A 173 -11.79 9.47 -9.71
N THR A 174 -12.83 10.11 -9.16
CA THR A 174 -12.85 10.58 -7.79
C THR A 174 -12.85 9.45 -6.76
N CYS A 175 -13.63 8.39 -6.98
CA CYS A 175 -13.69 7.26 -6.06
C CYS A 175 -12.35 6.53 -5.98
N TYR A 176 -11.68 6.30 -7.13
CA TYR A 176 -10.34 5.72 -7.17
C TYR A 176 -9.34 6.59 -6.41
N GLN A 177 -9.30 7.89 -6.69
CA GLN A 177 -8.39 8.82 -6.02
C GLN A 177 -8.64 8.90 -4.52
N TYR A 178 -9.91 8.94 -4.09
CA TYR A 178 -10.28 8.98 -2.69
C TYR A 178 -9.87 7.71 -1.93
N LEU A 179 -10.05 6.54 -2.54
CA LEU A 179 -9.64 5.27 -1.93
C LEU A 179 -8.12 5.13 -1.87
N ILE A 180 -7.39 5.58 -2.89
CA ILE A 180 -5.92 5.62 -2.88
C ILE A 180 -5.42 6.48 -1.73
N ASP A 181 -5.90 7.72 -1.63
CA ASP A 181 -5.44 8.65 -0.61
C ASP A 181 -5.92 8.27 0.81
N THR A 182 -7.02 7.52 0.93
CA THR A 182 -7.53 7.06 2.23
C THR A 182 -6.80 5.82 2.75
N TYR A 183 -6.40 4.91 1.86
CA TYR A 183 -5.88 3.60 2.24
C TYR A 183 -4.41 3.36 1.86
N GLU A 184 -3.70 4.34 1.26
CA GLU A 184 -2.28 4.34 0.83
C GLU A 184 -1.65 2.93 0.72
N ALA A 185 -1.14 2.35 1.80
CA ALA A 185 -0.52 1.02 1.86
C ALA A 185 -1.40 -0.14 1.33
N TYR A 186 -2.71 -0.07 1.56
CA TYR A 186 -3.70 -1.07 1.15
C TYR A 186 -4.49 -0.68 -0.10
N ALA A 187 -4.16 0.45 -0.74
CA ALA A 187 -4.89 0.96 -1.89
C ALA A 187 -4.96 -0.07 -3.02
N ALA A 188 -3.85 -0.73 -3.36
CA ALA A 188 -3.80 -1.73 -4.43
C ALA A 188 -4.78 -2.88 -4.18
N SER A 189 -4.75 -3.48 -2.98
CA SER A 189 -5.66 -4.56 -2.58
C SER A 189 -7.12 -4.13 -2.60
N ALA A 190 -7.43 -2.98 -2.01
CA ALA A 190 -8.80 -2.44 -1.99
C ALA A 190 -9.34 -2.20 -3.41
N LEU A 191 -8.53 -1.61 -4.29
CA LEU A 191 -8.89 -1.34 -5.67
C LEU A 191 -9.06 -2.63 -6.50
N SER A 192 -8.26 -3.67 -6.27
CA SER A 192 -8.41 -4.96 -6.94
C SER A 192 -9.74 -5.62 -6.59
N CYS A 193 -10.15 -5.63 -5.32
CA CYS A 193 -11.44 -6.20 -4.91
C CYS A 193 -12.62 -5.44 -5.47
N LEU A 194 -12.56 -4.11 -5.36
CA LEU A 194 -13.52 -3.20 -5.94
C LEU A 194 -13.72 -3.51 -7.43
N THR A 195 -12.63 -3.67 -8.15
CA THR A 195 -12.62 -3.97 -9.58
C THR A 195 -13.21 -5.35 -9.85
N LEU A 196 -12.81 -6.38 -9.09
CA LEU A 196 -13.33 -7.74 -9.21
C LEU A 196 -14.85 -7.80 -8.99
N MET A 197 -15.34 -7.25 -7.87
CA MET A 197 -16.77 -7.25 -7.54
C MET A 197 -17.59 -6.52 -8.59
N ARG A 198 -17.09 -5.37 -9.05
CA ARG A 198 -17.72 -4.59 -10.11
C ARG A 198 -17.87 -5.39 -11.40
N TYR A 199 -16.79 -6.04 -11.87
CA TYR A 199 -16.85 -6.83 -13.10
C TYR A 199 -17.73 -8.08 -12.96
N LEU A 200 -17.69 -8.77 -11.81
CA LEU A 200 -18.53 -9.95 -11.57
C LEU A 200 -20.02 -9.60 -11.59
N VAL A 201 -20.42 -8.58 -10.83
CA VAL A 201 -21.82 -8.18 -10.74
C VAL A 201 -22.31 -7.59 -12.06
N SER A 202 -21.54 -6.67 -12.67
CA SER A 202 -21.97 -6.03 -13.92
C SER A 202 -21.92 -6.98 -15.12
N GLY A 203 -20.98 -7.92 -15.14
CA GLY A 203 -20.95 -9.00 -16.12
C GLY A 203 -22.19 -9.87 -16.05
N ALA A 204 -22.59 -10.29 -14.84
CA ALA A 204 -23.85 -11.03 -14.65
C ALA A 204 -25.07 -10.20 -15.08
N MET A 205 -25.04 -8.88 -14.87
CA MET A 205 -26.13 -8.00 -15.28
C MET A 205 -26.30 -7.86 -16.79
N ILE A 206 -25.30 -8.15 -17.63
CA ILE A 206 -25.49 -8.18 -19.09
C ILE A 206 -26.51 -9.24 -19.47
N GLU A 207 -26.36 -10.46 -18.97
CA GLU A 207 -27.29 -11.56 -19.27
C GLU A 207 -28.70 -11.26 -18.75
N VAL A 208 -28.79 -10.64 -17.56
CA VAL A 208 -30.07 -10.22 -16.96
C VAL A 208 -30.69 -9.02 -17.69
N SER A 209 -29.90 -8.20 -18.39
CA SER A 209 -30.39 -6.97 -19.02
C SER A 209 -31.41 -7.23 -20.13
N ILE A 210 -31.24 -8.31 -20.91
CA ILE A 210 -32.17 -8.65 -22.00
C ILE A 210 -33.60 -8.90 -21.46
N PRO A 211 -33.83 -9.83 -20.52
CA PRO A 211 -35.16 -10.01 -19.95
C PRO A 211 -35.62 -8.79 -19.13
N PHE A 212 -34.71 -8.03 -18.54
CA PHE A 212 -35.05 -6.81 -17.79
C PHE A 212 -35.71 -5.77 -18.70
N TYR A 213 -35.09 -5.46 -19.85
CA TYR A 213 -35.65 -4.55 -20.84
C TYR A 213 -36.88 -5.13 -21.57
N LYS A 214 -36.89 -6.43 -21.92
CA LYS A 214 -38.04 -7.07 -22.57
C LYS A 214 -39.31 -7.05 -21.72
N ASN A 215 -39.19 -7.30 -20.41
CA ASN A 215 -40.34 -7.46 -19.52
C ASN A 215 -40.87 -6.12 -19.00
N LEU A 216 -39.98 -5.15 -18.71
CA LEU A 216 -40.37 -3.87 -18.10
C LEU A 216 -40.38 -2.70 -19.09
N GLY A 217 -39.72 -2.85 -20.25
CA GLY A 217 -39.51 -1.78 -21.20
C GLY A 217 -38.42 -0.79 -20.77
N VAL A 218 -38.02 0.07 -21.70
CA VAL A 218 -36.98 1.08 -21.51
C VAL A 218 -37.30 2.07 -20.37
N PRO A 219 -38.51 2.66 -20.26
CA PRO A 219 -38.78 3.69 -19.26
C PRO A 219 -38.68 3.18 -17.82
N HIS A 220 -39.28 2.02 -17.52
CA HIS A 220 -39.26 1.47 -16.16
C HIS A 220 -37.87 0.98 -15.78
N THR A 221 -37.16 0.32 -16.71
CA THR A 221 -35.79 -0.17 -16.48
C THR A 221 -34.84 0.96 -16.10
N LEU A 222 -34.83 2.04 -16.88
CA LEU A 222 -33.98 3.21 -16.61
C LEU A 222 -34.43 3.98 -15.36
N THR A 223 -35.73 4.03 -15.07
CA THR A 223 -36.23 4.63 -13.82
C THR A 223 -35.76 3.85 -12.60
N ILE A 224 -35.78 2.51 -12.63
CA ILE A 224 -35.28 1.67 -11.53
C ILE A 224 -33.78 1.92 -11.31
N LEU A 225 -32.99 1.91 -12.37
CA LEU A 225 -31.55 2.20 -12.29
C LEU A 225 -31.28 3.62 -11.79
N GLY A 226 -32.07 4.59 -12.25
CA GLY A 226 -32.05 5.98 -11.77
C GLY A 226 -32.33 6.09 -10.28
N CYS A 227 -33.35 5.39 -9.77
CA CYS A 227 -33.69 5.36 -8.35
C CYS A 227 -32.59 4.73 -7.49
N ILE A 228 -32.04 3.58 -7.90
CA ILE A 228 -30.93 2.93 -7.18
C ILE A 228 -29.73 3.88 -7.09
N ASN A 229 -29.44 4.56 -8.20
CA ASN A 229 -28.33 5.50 -8.24
C ASN A 229 -28.61 6.80 -7.46
N ALA A 230 -29.86 7.26 -7.44
CA ALA A 230 -30.28 8.42 -6.65
C ALA A 230 -30.04 8.21 -5.15
N VAL A 231 -30.26 6.99 -4.64
CA VAL A 231 -29.94 6.61 -3.25
C VAL A 231 -28.44 6.72 -2.94
N LEU A 232 -27.58 6.58 -3.96
CA LEU A 232 -26.12 6.66 -3.83
C LEU A 232 -25.58 8.08 -4.00
N VAL A 233 -26.37 9.04 -4.50
CA VAL A 233 -25.97 10.45 -4.63
C VAL A 233 -25.42 11.05 -3.34
N PRO A 234 -26.00 10.81 -2.14
CA PRO A 234 -25.48 11.36 -0.90
C PRO A 234 -24.10 10.83 -0.50
N VAL A 235 -23.63 9.69 -1.03
CA VAL A 235 -22.38 9.03 -0.61
C VAL A 235 -21.17 9.97 -0.66
N PRO A 236 -20.84 10.66 -1.77
CA PRO A 236 -19.73 11.60 -1.81
C PRO A 236 -19.91 12.79 -0.86
N TYR A 237 -21.14 13.31 -0.68
CA TYR A 237 -21.39 14.43 0.23
C TYR A 237 -21.21 14.03 1.70
N VAL A 238 -21.74 12.87 2.09
CA VAL A 238 -21.59 12.31 3.43
C VAL A 238 -20.12 12.02 3.70
N SER A 239 -19.40 11.42 2.74
CA SER A 239 -17.98 11.14 2.87
C SER A 239 -17.13 12.41 2.95
N TYR A 240 -17.51 13.48 2.23
CA TYR A 240 -16.85 14.78 2.33
C TYR A 240 -17.04 15.44 3.71
N ARG A 241 -18.25 15.37 4.28
CA ARG A 241 -18.56 16.03 5.56
C ARG A 241 -18.15 15.22 6.80
N TYR A 242 -18.29 13.90 6.74
CA TYR A 242 -18.12 12.98 7.86
C TYR A 242 -16.95 12.01 7.70
N GLY A 243 -16.23 12.02 6.57
CA GLY A 243 -15.09 11.14 6.31
C GLY A 243 -14.05 11.09 7.44
N PRO A 244 -13.62 12.22 8.03
CA PRO A 244 -12.67 12.20 9.15
C PRO A 244 -13.22 11.49 10.39
N TRP A 245 -14.53 11.59 10.64
CA TRP A 245 -15.19 10.91 11.77
C TRP A 245 -15.35 9.41 11.50
N ILE A 246 -15.70 9.03 10.27
CA ILE A 246 -15.83 7.62 9.86
C ILE A 246 -14.46 6.92 9.96
N ARG A 247 -13.40 7.55 9.45
CA ARG A 247 -12.03 7.02 9.54
C ARG A 247 -11.56 6.82 10.98
N LYS A 248 -11.84 7.75 11.89
CA LYS A 248 -11.47 7.60 13.31
C LYS A 248 -12.13 6.40 14.00
N ARG A 249 -13.23 5.87 13.45
CA ARG A 249 -13.95 4.71 13.99
C ARG A 249 -13.58 3.39 13.33
N SER A 250 -13.04 3.44 12.12
CA SER A 250 -12.53 2.28 11.36
C SER A 250 -11.31 1.66 12.07
N LYS A 251 -11.18 0.32 11.98
CA LYS A 251 -10.05 -0.43 12.55
C LYS A 251 -8.73 -0.02 11.88
N TYR A 252 -8.76 0.12 10.55
CA TYR A 252 -7.64 0.58 9.74
C TYR A 252 -7.39 2.09 9.92
N GLY A 253 -8.43 2.91 10.02
CA GLY A 253 -8.32 4.36 10.26
C GLY A 253 -7.82 4.75 11.65
N LYS A 254 -8.06 3.93 12.69
CA LYS A 254 -7.48 4.12 14.04
C LYS A 254 -5.98 3.88 14.07
N MET A 255 -5.50 2.89 13.31
CA MET A 255 -4.07 2.60 13.17
C MET A 255 -3.32 3.83 12.62
N PHE A 256 -3.87 4.47 11.58
CA PHE A 256 -3.33 5.71 11.01
C PHE A 256 -3.47 6.94 11.95
N ALA A 257 -4.59 7.08 12.66
CA ALA A 257 -4.84 8.24 13.53
C ALA A 257 -4.04 8.21 14.84
N SER A 258 -3.55 7.05 15.26
CA SER A 258 -2.80 6.86 16.52
C SER A 258 -1.33 7.26 16.43
N GLY A 259 -0.81 7.62 15.25
CA GLY A 259 0.59 8.02 15.03
C GLY A 259 1.61 6.91 15.32
N LEU A 260 1.15 5.69 15.59
CA LEU A 260 1.99 4.55 15.94
C LEU A 260 2.69 3.93 14.71
N LEU A 261 2.09 4.04 13.52
CA LEU A 261 2.80 3.83 12.25
C LEU A 261 2.75 5.09 11.40
N SER A 262 3.82 5.35 10.64
CA SER A 262 3.73 6.34 9.57
C SER A 262 2.69 5.89 8.53
N PRO A 263 2.07 6.79 7.76
CA PRO A 263 1.07 6.44 6.74
C PRO A 263 1.50 5.37 5.73
N LEU A 264 2.80 5.11 5.63
CA LEU A 264 3.40 4.10 4.77
C LEU A 264 3.29 2.66 5.34
N GLY A 265 2.86 2.49 6.59
CA GLY A 265 2.94 1.19 7.29
C GLY A 265 4.37 0.83 7.69
N GLU A 266 5.28 1.81 7.66
CA GLU A 266 6.72 1.63 7.90
C GLU A 266 7.24 2.67 8.88
N ARG A 267 8.30 2.34 9.60
CA ARG A 267 9.06 3.27 10.43
C ARG A 267 10.51 3.23 9.99
N ARG A 268 11.01 4.36 9.52
CA ARG A 268 12.38 4.51 9.05
C ARG A 268 12.92 5.88 9.40
N ASN A 269 14.24 5.98 9.55
CA ASN A 269 14.94 7.25 9.44
C ASN A 269 15.55 7.36 8.06
N LEU A 270 15.58 8.58 7.53
CA LEU A 270 16.14 8.89 6.24
C LEU A 270 17.17 10.00 6.43
N SER A 271 18.37 9.78 5.91
CA SER A 271 19.41 10.79 5.80
C SER A 271 19.67 11.06 4.33
N GLN A 272 19.40 12.30 3.92
CA GLN A 272 19.73 12.80 2.60
C GLN A 272 21.14 13.37 2.65
N LEU A 273 22.02 12.87 1.79
CA LEU A 273 23.46 13.11 1.80
C LEU A 273 23.91 13.53 0.40
N ASP A 274 24.96 14.35 0.36
CA ASP A 274 25.53 14.86 -0.89
C ASP A 274 26.07 13.71 -1.75
N ASN A 275 25.62 13.64 -3.00
CA ASN A 275 25.95 12.56 -3.92
C ASN A 275 27.34 12.67 -4.56
N THR A 276 28.00 13.81 -4.44
CA THR A 276 29.39 14.04 -4.89
C THR A 276 30.39 13.62 -3.83
N ILE A 277 29.98 13.69 -2.56
CA ILE A 277 30.79 13.32 -1.41
C ILE A 277 30.61 11.83 -1.09
N PHE A 278 29.37 11.36 -1.04
CA PHE A 278 29.03 9.97 -0.71
C PHE A 278 28.76 9.17 -1.99
N THR A 279 29.85 8.70 -2.60
CA THR A 279 29.84 8.06 -3.93
C THR A 279 29.75 6.54 -3.87
N HIS A 280 30.04 5.93 -2.72
CA HIS A 280 30.06 4.48 -2.54
C HIS A 280 29.11 4.02 -1.43
N GLY A 281 28.59 2.80 -1.57
CA GLY A 281 27.78 2.12 -0.56
C GLY A 281 28.47 0.89 0.01
N HIS A 282 28.13 0.53 1.25
CA HIS A 282 28.59 -0.68 1.92
C HIS A 282 27.43 -1.44 2.59
N ARG A 283 27.37 -2.75 2.34
CA ARG A 283 26.52 -3.74 3.00
C ARG A 283 27.24 -5.10 3.10
N THR A 284 26.62 -6.09 3.74
CA THR A 284 27.28 -7.36 4.10
C THR A 284 27.83 -8.13 2.91
N SER A 285 27.09 -8.16 1.80
CA SER A 285 27.47 -8.94 0.61
C SER A 285 27.96 -8.09 -0.57
N SER A 286 28.07 -6.77 -0.43
CA SER A 286 28.46 -5.89 -1.53
C SER A 286 29.01 -4.54 -1.04
N GLN A 287 30.08 -4.09 -1.70
CA GLN A 287 30.68 -2.79 -1.53
C GLN A 287 31.02 -2.25 -2.92
N GLY A 288 30.72 -0.98 -3.18
CA GLY A 288 31.00 -0.39 -4.49
C GLY A 288 30.39 0.97 -4.72
N ALA A 289 30.67 1.53 -5.90
CA ALA A 289 30.13 2.81 -6.32
C ALA A 289 28.59 2.74 -6.45
N LEU A 290 27.92 3.81 -6.03
CA LEU A 290 26.47 3.96 -6.20
C LEU A 290 26.16 4.28 -7.66
N PRO A 291 25.20 3.58 -8.28
CA PRO A 291 24.89 3.72 -9.71
C PRO A 291 24.46 5.15 -10.08
N GLU A 292 24.67 5.51 -11.34
CA GLU A 292 24.27 6.83 -11.86
C GLU A 292 22.74 6.96 -11.99
N LEU A 293 22.24 8.20 -11.94
CA LEU A 293 20.80 8.49 -12.02
C LEU A 293 20.16 8.00 -13.34
N SER A 294 20.95 7.94 -14.41
CA SER A 294 20.55 7.46 -15.74
C SER A 294 20.15 5.98 -15.77
N GLU A 295 20.52 5.21 -14.74
CA GLU A 295 20.23 3.77 -14.65
C GLU A 295 18.96 3.46 -13.81
N TYR A 296 18.29 4.48 -13.24
CA TYR A 296 17.00 4.32 -12.56
C TYR A 296 15.83 4.14 -13.55
N PRO A 297 14.87 3.22 -13.31
CA PRO A 297 14.42 2.74 -12.00
C PRO A 297 14.80 1.29 -11.65
N VAL A 298 15.77 0.68 -12.31
CA VAL A 298 16.01 -0.78 -12.24
C VAL A 298 16.71 -1.24 -10.95
N LEU A 299 17.34 -0.32 -10.19
CA LEU A 299 18.37 -0.63 -9.18
C LEU A 299 17.97 -0.36 -7.71
N GLU A 300 16.74 0.08 -7.42
CA GLU A 300 16.30 0.43 -6.04
C GLU A 300 16.47 -0.73 -5.05
N TYR A 301 16.42 -1.98 -5.53
CA TYR A 301 16.55 -3.18 -4.70
C TYR A 301 17.97 -3.76 -4.60
N ASP A 302 18.96 -3.25 -5.36
CA ASP A 302 20.33 -3.81 -5.35
C ASP A 302 21.12 -3.45 -4.07
N TRP A 303 20.65 -2.42 -3.36
CA TRP A 303 21.18 -1.96 -2.07
C TRP A 303 20.23 -2.31 -0.90
N CYS A 304 19.61 -3.48 -0.97
CA CYS A 304 18.90 -4.10 0.14
C CYS A 304 19.78 -5.14 0.84
N ASP A 305 19.56 -5.36 2.14
CA ASP A 305 20.16 -6.47 2.88
C ASP A 305 19.27 -6.89 4.06
N LEU A 306 19.56 -8.06 4.63
CA LEU A 306 18.91 -8.57 5.81
C LEU A 306 19.38 -7.80 7.04
N ILE A 307 18.54 -6.87 7.51
CA ILE A 307 18.88 -5.94 8.58
C ILE A 307 19.34 -6.70 9.85
N ASN A 308 18.72 -7.85 10.13
CA ASN A 308 19.06 -8.71 11.26
C ASN A 308 20.46 -9.34 11.20
N LEU A 309 21.05 -9.49 10.01
CA LEU A 309 22.35 -10.14 9.83
C LEU A 309 23.49 -9.16 9.57
N VAL A 310 23.18 -7.93 9.14
CA VAL A 310 24.21 -6.93 8.80
C VAL A 310 24.84 -6.30 10.04
N LYS A 311 26.17 -6.25 10.14
CA LYS A 311 26.85 -5.54 11.26
C LYS A 311 26.52 -4.04 11.24
N PHE A 312 26.78 -3.39 10.10
CA PHE A 312 26.38 -2.01 9.82
C PHE A 312 26.21 -1.82 8.32
N TRP A 313 25.51 -0.77 7.93
CA TRP A 313 25.41 -0.33 6.54
C TRP A 313 25.61 1.17 6.45
N GLY A 314 26.07 1.64 5.31
CA GLY A 314 26.46 3.04 5.18
C GLY A 314 26.85 3.42 3.78
N VAL A 315 27.16 4.70 3.64
CA VAL A 315 27.74 5.30 2.46
C VAL A 315 29.05 5.98 2.82
N TYR A 316 29.99 6.01 1.88
CA TYR A 316 31.31 6.58 2.10
C TYR A 316 31.86 7.21 0.82
N GLY A 317 32.80 8.12 1.00
CA GLY A 317 33.66 8.68 -0.03
C GLY A 317 35.10 8.77 0.46
N ASP A 318 35.93 9.53 -0.24
CA ASP A 318 37.39 9.55 0.01
C ASP A 318 37.80 10.19 1.34
N SER A 319 36.93 11.01 1.93
CA SER A 319 37.24 11.81 3.13
C SER A 319 36.18 11.74 4.24
N ILE A 320 35.04 11.09 3.98
CA ILE A 320 33.96 10.97 4.95
C ILE A 320 33.14 9.71 4.72
N GLY A 321 32.73 9.09 5.83
CA GLY A 321 31.82 7.95 5.86
C GLY A 321 30.63 8.26 6.77
N CYS A 322 29.47 7.69 6.44
CA CYS A 322 28.24 7.80 7.21
C CYS A 322 27.58 6.42 7.28
N SER A 323 27.49 5.86 8.48
CA SER A 323 26.99 4.50 8.70
C SER A 323 25.94 4.44 9.79
N TYR A 324 24.96 3.56 9.63
CA TYR A 324 24.05 3.16 10.69
C TYR A 324 24.59 1.93 11.42
N ILE A 325 24.80 2.08 12.72
CA ILE A 325 25.29 1.03 13.62
C ILE A 325 24.18 0.70 14.62
N HIS A 326 23.80 -0.57 14.68
CA HIS A 326 22.82 -1.09 15.64
C HIS A 326 23.54 -1.96 16.68
N PRO A 327 23.77 -1.47 17.91
CA PRO A 327 24.32 -2.28 19.01
C PRO A 327 23.40 -3.45 19.38
N SER A 328 22.09 -3.28 19.17
CA SER A 328 21.10 -4.33 19.31
C SER A 328 20.02 -4.19 18.25
N LYS A 329 19.48 -5.34 17.82
CA LYS A 329 18.40 -5.42 16.83
C LYS A 329 17.08 -5.87 17.45
N GLU A 330 16.97 -5.78 18.77
CA GLU A 330 15.81 -6.27 19.52
C GLU A 330 14.48 -5.58 19.13
N CYS A 331 14.57 -4.41 18.49
CA CYS A 331 13.42 -3.65 18.02
C CYS A 331 13.02 -3.92 16.56
N ILE A 332 13.79 -4.71 15.81
CA ILE A 332 13.59 -4.94 14.37
C ILE A 332 12.64 -6.13 14.21
N ASN A 333 11.64 -6.02 13.33
CA ASN A 333 10.56 -7.02 13.22
C ASN A 333 10.88 -8.12 12.22
N GLY A 334 10.38 -9.32 12.48
CA GLY A 334 10.51 -10.46 11.59
C GLY A 334 11.92 -11.07 11.57
N ASP A 335 11.97 -12.33 11.16
CA ASP A 335 13.18 -13.14 11.08
C ASP A 335 14.14 -12.68 9.97
N HIS A 336 13.58 -12.31 8.82
CA HIS A 336 14.31 -11.98 7.59
C HIS A 336 13.86 -10.63 7.01
N GLN A 337 13.92 -9.57 7.81
CA GLN A 337 13.57 -8.24 7.32
C GLN A 337 14.65 -7.75 6.35
N GLU A 338 14.29 -7.72 5.07
CA GLU A 338 15.06 -7.07 4.03
C GLU A 338 14.59 -5.62 3.92
N GLY A 339 15.52 -4.68 4.03
CA GLY A 339 15.24 -3.26 3.92
C GLY A 339 16.15 -2.61 2.90
N VAL A 340 15.61 -1.61 2.18
CA VAL A 340 16.42 -0.70 1.38
C VAL A 340 17.33 0.07 2.33
N MET A 341 18.64 -0.02 2.10
CA MET A 341 19.66 0.62 2.95
C MET A 341 20.18 1.90 2.32
N VAL A 342 20.39 1.88 0.99
CA VAL A 342 20.93 3.01 0.23
C VAL A 342 20.16 3.19 -1.06
N HIS A 343 19.89 4.43 -1.46
CA HIS A 343 19.19 4.77 -2.70
C HIS A 343 19.67 6.12 -3.24
N ARG A 344 19.31 6.49 -4.49
CA ARG A 344 19.47 7.86 -5.00
C ARG A 344 18.13 8.51 -5.25
N GLU A 345 17.89 9.69 -4.70
CA GLU A 345 16.62 10.39 -4.92
C GLU A 345 16.45 10.72 -6.41
N SER A 346 15.32 10.31 -6.99
CA SER A 346 15.06 10.39 -8.43
C SER A 346 15.01 11.80 -9.01
N ASN A 347 14.80 12.82 -8.17
CA ASN A 347 14.60 14.20 -8.60
C ASN A 347 15.85 15.08 -8.41
N THR A 348 16.62 14.84 -7.35
CA THR A 348 17.84 15.61 -6.99
C THR A 348 19.11 14.85 -7.33
N GLY A 349 19.05 13.52 -7.37
CA GLY A 349 20.20 12.63 -7.47
C GLY A 349 20.95 12.42 -6.16
N ASP A 350 20.47 12.99 -5.05
CA ASP A 350 21.11 12.91 -3.72
C ASP A 350 21.25 11.46 -3.24
N THR A 351 22.33 11.18 -2.51
CA THR A 351 22.54 9.88 -1.87
C THR A 351 21.64 9.78 -0.64
N VAL A 352 20.76 8.79 -0.62
CA VAL A 352 19.82 8.55 0.47
C VAL A 352 20.28 7.34 1.27
N LEU A 353 20.56 7.54 2.55
CA LEU A 353 20.85 6.48 3.51
C LEU A 353 19.63 6.25 4.40
N LEU A 354 19.11 5.02 4.40
CA LEU A 354 17.90 4.64 5.11
C LEU A 354 18.23 3.75 6.31
N ASN A 355 17.59 4.04 7.45
CA ASN A 355 17.55 3.14 8.60
C ASN A 355 16.13 2.59 8.75
N MET A 356 15.91 1.39 8.22
CA MET A 356 14.64 0.69 8.30
C MET A 356 14.52 0.05 9.69
N ILE A 357 13.56 0.53 10.48
CA ILE A 357 13.33 0.06 11.85
C ILE A 357 12.10 -0.87 11.88
N HIS A 358 11.09 -0.53 11.07
CA HIS A 358 9.89 -1.30 10.86
C HIS A 358 9.46 -1.13 9.41
N GLY A 359 9.03 -2.18 8.73
CA GLY A 359 8.63 -2.08 7.32
C GLY A 359 7.80 -3.28 6.88
N LEU A 360 6.97 -3.05 5.86
CA LEU A 360 6.10 -4.05 5.22
C LEU A 360 6.71 -4.61 3.94
N HIS A 361 8.00 -4.34 3.68
CA HIS A 361 8.75 -4.90 2.58
C HIS A 361 8.85 -6.43 2.74
N VAL A 362 7.89 -7.11 2.10
CA VAL A 362 7.70 -8.56 1.98
C VAL A 362 7.10 -9.25 3.21
N LEU A 363 5.76 -9.40 3.18
CA LEU A 363 4.89 -10.23 4.06
C LEU A 363 5.31 -10.31 5.54
N THR A 364 5.40 -9.18 6.21
CA THR A 364 5.30 -9.11 7.68
C THR A 364 3.86 -8.73 8.02
N ASP A 365 3.28 -9.35 9.05
CA ASP A 365 1.95 -8.96 9.54
C ASP A 365 2.02 -7.66 10.34
N GLU A 366 0.95 -6.88 10.27
CA GLU A 366 0.81 -5.60 10.94
C GLU A 366 0.61 -5.80 12.45
N HIS A 367 1.57 -5.33 13.25
CA HIS A 367 1.45 -5.31 14.71
C HIS A 367 1.06 -3.93 15.21
N GLU A 368 0.12 -3.89 16.16
CA GLU A 368 -0.09 -2.72 17.01
C GLU A 368 1.18 -2.53 17.85
N LEU A 369 2.03 -1.58 17.45
CA LEU A 369 3.29 -1.32 18.14
C LEU A 369 3.00 -1.00 19.61
N SER A 370 3.66 -1.68 20.54
CA SER A 370 3.37 -1.50 21.95
C SER A 370 3.65 -0.06 22.40
N LYS A 371 2.66 0.56 23.06
CA LYS A 371 2.76 1.94 23.53
C LYS A 371 3.83 2.03 24.63
N GLY A 372 4.80 2.91 24.44
CA GLY A 372 5.93 3.08 25.37
C GLY A 372 7.17 2.24 25.05
N ARG A 373 7.14 1.45 23.97
CA ARG A 373 8.29 0.68 23.47
C ARG A 373 9.43 1.60 23.01
N ILE A 374 10.65 1.26 23.40
CA ILE A 374 11.86 1.88 22.85
C ILE A 374 12.23 1.25 21.51
N TRP A 375 12.46 2.10 20.51
CA TRP A 375 12.98 1.75 19.20
C TRP A 375 14.44 2.18 19.13
N GLY A 376 15.33 1.25 18.81
CA GLY A 376 16.77 1.43 18.89
C GLY A 376 17.35 1.07 20.27
N PRO A 377 18.52 1.62 20.64
CA PRO A 377 19.22 2.71 19.97
C PRO A 377 19.96 2.25 18.71
N TRP A 378 20.13 3.17 17.78
CA TRP A 378 21.07 3.07 16.68
C TRP A 378 21.94 4.32 16.69
N LEU A 379 23.14 4.21 16.14
CA LEU A 379 24.05 5.33 15.95
C LEU A 379 24.13 5.65 14.48
N GLN A 380 24.06 6.94 14.16
CA GLN A 380 24.55 7.44 12.88
C GLN A 380 26.00 7.87 13.11
N TYR A 381 26.92 7.05 12.63
CA TYR A 381 28.36 7.22 12.84
C TYR A 381 28.99 7.90 11.63
N LEU A 382 29.68 9.01 11.88
CA LEU A 382 30.48 9.72 10.89
C LEU A 382 31.95 9.48 11.16
N ASN A 383 32.71 9.17 10.12
CA ASN A 383 34.16 9.02 10.17
C ASN A 383 34.82 9.53 8.89
N ASP A 384 36.10 9.23 8.72
CA ASP A 384 36.94 9.66 7.60
C ASP A 384 36.74 8.86 6.28
N GLY A 385 35.69 8.04 6.20
CA GLY A 385 35.43 7.14 5.06
C GLY A 385 35.99 5.74 5.26
N SER A 386 36.74 5.49 6.33
CA SER A 386 37.29 4.17 6.64
C SER A 386 36.22 3.18 7.09
N LEU A 387 35.98 2.13 6.30
CA LEU A 387 35.11 1.03 6.72
C LEU A 387 35.70 0.24 7.90
N GLY A 388 37.03 0.13 7.99
CA GLY A 388 37.69 -0.55 9.09
C GLY A 388 37.42 0.12 10.44
N ASP A 389 37.40 1.46 10.46
CA ASP A 389 37.01 2.24 11.63
C ASP A 389 35.53 2.04 11.98
N ALA A 390 34.64 1.97 10.99
CA ALA A 390 33.23 1.67 11.22
C ALA A 390 33.01 0.25 11.81
N TYR A 391 33.77 -0.76 11.36
CA TYR A 391 33.77 -2.10 11.97
C TYR A 391 34.24 -2.07 13.42
N ALA A 392 35.37 -1.40 13.71
CA ALA A 392 35.89 -1.28 15.06
C ALA A 392 34.91 -0.55 15.98
N LYS A 393 34.22 0.48 15.46
CA LYS A 393 33.15 1.16 16.17
C LYS A 393 31.98 0.24 16.45
N TYR A 394 31.52 -0.55 15.47
CA TYR A 394 30.46 -1.52 15.67
C TYR A 394 30.78 -2.51 16.80
N ASP A 395 31.96 -3.13 16.77
CA ASP A 395 32.35 -4.13 17.78
C ASP A 395 32.36 -3.49 19.19
N LYS A 396 32.86 -2.25 19.32
CA LYS A 396 32.82 -1.48 20.58
C LYS A 396 31.40 -1.16 21.07
N GLU A 397 30.48 -0.83 20.17
CA GLU A 397 29.09 -0.53 20.52
C GLU A 397 28.32 -1.80 20.96
N VAL A 398 28.62 -2.96 20.34
CA VAL A 398 28.06 -4.25 20.77
C VAL A 398 28.60 -4.65 22.15
N GLU A 399 29.89 -4.47 22.42
CA GLU A 399 30.49 -4.78 23.73
C GLU A 399 29.96 -3.88 24.86
N SER A 400 29.63 -2.62 24.55
CA SER A 400 29.11 -1.66 25.52
C SER A 400 27.59 -1.73 25.72
N TRP A 401 26.91 -2.57 24.95
CA TRP A 401 25.47 -2.81 25.10
C TRP A 401 25.17 -3.76 26.28
N PRO A 402 24.14 -3.49 27.13
CA PRO A 402 23.19 -2.38 27.08
C PRO A 402 23.70 -1.09 27.72
N TYR A 403 23.34 0.06 27.13
CA TYR A 403 23.74 1.36 27.64
C TYR A 403 23.09 1.73 28.98
N SER A 404 23.83 2.47 29.81
CA SER A 404 23.31 3.05 31.05
C SER A 404 22.62 4.39 30.75
N PHE A 405 21.33 4.33 30.42
CA PHE A 405 20.55 5.56 30.29
C PHE A 405 20.06 6.07 31.66
N PRO A 406 20.25 7.36 31.99
CA PRO A 406 19.92 7.91 33.31
C PRO A 406 18.47 8.36 33.50
N SER A 407 17.60 8.29 32.48
CA SER A 407 16.25 8.86 32.57
C SER A 407 15.20 7.87 33.08
N SER A 408 14.33 8.34 33.98
CA SER A 408 13.12 7.66 34.45
C SER A 408 12.04 7.48 33.36
N ASP A 409 12.24 8.09 32.19
CA ASP A 409 11.27 8.13 31.09
C ASP A 409 11.45 6.97 30.09
N ILE A 410 12.46 6.13 30.33
CA ILE A 410 12.74 4.92 29.54
C ILE A 410 11.84 3.78 30.04
N GLU A 411 11.37 2.98 29.09
CA GLU A 411 10.50 1.84 29.34
C GLU A 411 11.05 0.95 30.49
N PRO A 412 10.23 0.61 31.51
CA PRO A 412 10.68 -0.19 32.65
C PRO A 412 11.33 -1.53 32.26
N GLY A 413 10.92 -2.11 31.13
CA GLY A 413 11.48 -3.35 30.58
C GLY A 413 12.92 -3.23 30.06
N TYR A 414 13.40 -2.01 29.78
CA TYR A 414 14.78 -1.78 29.32
C TYR A 414 15.82 -2.17 30.38
N HIS A 415 15.54 -1.80 31.64
CA HIS A 415 16.41 -2.05 32.79
C HIS A 415 16.25 -3.46 33.37
N GLN A 416 15.18 -4.16 32.99
CA GLN A 416 14.91 -5.53 33.44
C GLN A 416 15.39 -6.51 32.38
N ARG A 417 16.68 -6.87 32.42
CA ARG A 417 17.28 -7.87 31.53
C ARG A 417 17.76 -9.09 32.32
N ILE A 418 17.65 -10.25 31.71
CA ILE A 418 18.30 -11.48 32.17
C ILE A 418 19.67 -11.58 31.49
N SER A 419 20.64 -12.14 32.20
CA SER A 419 22.02 -12.24 31.70
C SER A 419 22.08 -13.04 30.41
N SER A 420 21.50 -14.24 30.39
CA SER A 420 21.49 -15.07 29.20
C SER A 420 20.30 -16.03 29.11
N VAL A 421 19.92 -16.38 27.88
CA VAL A 421 19.04 -17.50 27.54
C VAL A 421 19.85 -18.46 26.66
N GLN A 422 20.04 -19.68 27.13
CA GLN A 422 20.88 -20.67 26.45
C GLN A 422 20.15 -21.99 26.26
N GLY A 423 20.50 -22.71 25.20
CA GLY A 423 19.92 -24.02 24.91
C GLY A 423 20.70 -24.78 23.86
N VAL A 424 20.23 -26.01 23.58
CA VAL A 424 20.81 -26.90 22.57
C VAL A 424 19.70 -27.35 21.63
N ILE A 425 19.95 -27.27 20.33
CA ILE A 425 19.01 -27.67 19.28
C ILE A 425 19.26 -29.13 18.91
N THR A 426 18.18 -29.88 18.74
CA THR A 426 18.24 -31.30 18.34
C THR A 426 18.17 -31.51 16.82
N SER A 427 17.79 -30.47 16.06
CA SER A 427 17.28 -30.58 14.68
C SER A 427 18.29 -30.37 13.53
N SER A 428 19.48 -29.79 13.74
CA SER A 428 20.62 -29.73 12.78
C SER A 428 21.66 -28.68 13.23
N ASP A 429 22.90 -28.77 12.73
CA ASP A 429 23.98 -27.79 13.00
C ASP A 429 23.78 -26.50 12.17
N GLY A 430 23.90 -25.34 12.81
CA GLY A 430 23.71 -24.02 12.17
C GLY A 430 22.25 -23.64 11.94
N ALA A 431 21.34 -24.08 12.82
CA ALA A 431 19.94 -23.68 12.79
C ALA A 431 19.76 -22.23 13.29
N SER A 432 18.80 -21.52 12.72
CA SER A 432 18.41 -20.19 13.20
C SER A 432 17.47 -20.35 14.40
N VAL A 433 17.79 -19.67 15.50
CA VAL A 433 17.02 -19.66 16.74
C VAL A 433 16.46 -18.27 16.96
N LEU A 434 15.18 -18.25 17.32
CA LEU A 434 14.39 -17.05 17.45
C LEU A 434 13.69 -17.01 18.79
N LEU A 435 13.70 -15.84 19.44
CA LEU A 435 12.81 -15.52 20.55
C LEU A 435 11.87 -14.42 20.07
N GLY A 436 10.58 -14.74 19.95
CA GLY A 436 9.57 -13.81 19.45
C GLY A 436 8.30 -13.80 20.29
N ASP A 437 7.26 -13.18 19.75
CA ASP A 437 5.95 -13.08 20.38
C ASP A 437 5.36 -14.44 20.77
N ASN A 438 4.83 -14.53 21.99
CA ASN A 438 4.23 -15.77 22.53
C ASN A 438 2.79 -15.99 22.01
N GLN A 439 2.65 -16.25 20.71
CA GLN A 439 1.38 -16.61 20.08
C GLN A 439 1.54 -17.89 19.24
N SER A 440 0.71 -18.89 19.51
CA SER A 440 0.89 -20.27 19.02
C SER A 440 0.66 -20.48 17.51
N ASN A 441 0.18 -19.47 16.79
CA ASN A 441 -0.22 -19.57 15.37
C ASN A 441 0.49 -18.57 14.44
N GLN A 442 1.56 -17.90 14.89
CA GLN A 442 2.30 -16.93 14.06
C GLN A 442 3.48 -17.59 13.34
N LEU A 443 3.67 -17.21 12.06
CA LEU A 443 4.87 -17.55 11.29
C LEU A 443 6.10 -16.74 11.78
N SER A 444 7.32 -17.20 11.49
CA SER A 444 8.56 -16.50 11.91
C SER A 444 8.65 -15.04 11.41
N ALA A 445 8.09 -14.76 10.23
CA ALA A 445 8.00 -13.42 9.65
C ALA A 445 6.88 -12.54 10.26
N GLU A 446 5.97 -13.15 11.02
CA GLU A 446 4.84 -12.48 11.68
C GLU A 446 5.15 -12.12 13.13
N HIS A 447 6.39 -12.29 13.62
CA HIS A 447 6.79 -11.76 14.95
C HIS A 447 7.31 -10.32 14.83
N GLY A 448 7.03 -9.49 15.84
CA GLY A 448 7.48 -8.09 15.87
C GLY A 448 6.62 -7.15 16.73
N ALA A 449 5.58 -7.66 17.38
CA ALA A 449 4.74 -6.89 18.31
C ALA A 449 5.56 -6.46 19.54
N ASN A 450 6.38 -7.36 20.06
CA ASN A 450 7.31 -7.11 21.17
C ASN A 450 8.77 -7.18 20.70
N TYR A 451 9.68 -7.41 21.64
CA TYR A 451 11.11 -7.55 21.39
C TYR A 451 11.43 -8.89 20.74
N TYR A 452 12.39 -8.86 19.82
CA TYR A 452 12.73 -9.99 18.98
C TYR A 452 14.23 -10.28 19.03
N TYR A 453 14.61 -11.55 19.20
CA TYR A 453 16.03 -11.93 19.22
C TYR A 453 16.27 -13.05 18.21
N HIS A 454 17.34 -12.92 17.43
CA HIS A 454 17.76 -13.90 16.44
C HIS A 454 19.24 -14.25 16.64
N ILE A 455 19.56 -15.54 16.65
CA ILE A 455 20.94 -16.03 16.64
C ILE A 455 21.04 -17.32 15.81
N ILE A 456 22.20 -17.56 15.21
CA ILE A 456 22.50 -18.83 14.55
C ILE A 456 23.23 -19.73 15.56
N SER A 457 22.79 -20.98 15.71
CA SER A 457 23.46 -21.93 16.60
C SER A 457 24.88 -22.22 16.15
N ASP A 458 25.78 -22.48 17.09
CA ASP A 458 27.14 -22.89 16.78
C ASP A 458 27.22 -24.31 16.16
N GLY A 459 28.45 -24.75 15.85
CA GLY A 459 28.72 -26.08 15.31
C GLY A 459 28.36 -27.23 16.26
N ASP A 460 28.20 -26.95 17.56
CA ASP A 460 27.78 -27.89 18.61
C ASP A 460 26.27 -27.79 18.91
N ARG A 461 25.50 -27.10 18.04
CA ARG A 461 24.05 -26.86 18.16
C ARG A 461 23.65 -26.05 19.38
N ARG A 462 24.59 -25.33 20.01
CA ARG A 462 24.32 -24.47 21.15
C ARG A 462 23.99 -23.06 20.68
N PHE A 463 23.14 -22.38 21.44
CA PHE A 463 22.86 -20.97 21.25
C PHE A 463 22.87 -20.26 22.59
N VAL A 464 23.27 -18.99 22.58
CA VAL A 464 23.27 -18.11 23.75
C VAL A 464 22.79 -16.73 23.34
N PHE A 465 21.64 -16.31 23.86
CA PHE A 465 21.19 -14.92 23.78
C PHE A 465 21.65 -14.19 25.04
N GLU A 466 22.47 -13.16 24.88
CA GLU A 466 22.91 -12.30 25.99
C GLU A 466 21.96 -11.10 26.18
N ASN A 467 21.84 -10.61 27.41
CA ASN A 467 21.14 -9.36 27.76
C ASN A 467 19.68 -9.29 27.28
N VAL A 468 18.94 -10.39 27.38
CA VAL A 468 17.55 -10.49 26.91
C VAL A 468 16.61 -9.74 27.86
N ARG A 469 15.66 -8.95 27.33
CA ARG A 469 14.65 -8.27 28.16
C ARG A 469 13.74 -9.27 28.85
N ARG A 470 13.39 -9.03 30.11
CA ARG A 470 12.54 -9.92 30.91
C ARG A 470 11.08 -9.83 30.46
N THR A 471 10.65 -10.76 29.62
CA THR A 471 9.25 -10.97 29.24
C THR A 471 9.03 -12.44 28.84
N THR A 472 7.84 -12.79 28.37
CA THR A 472 7.52 -14.13 27.87
C THR A 472 7.73 -14.17 26.36
N TYR A 473 8.60 -15.09 25.90
CA TYR A 473 8.89 -15.32 24.49
C TYR A 473 8.46 -16.73 24.07
N ALA A 474 8.05 -16.87 22.81
CA ALA A 474 8.01 -18.18 22.15
C ALA A 474 9.37 -18.45 21.48
N PRO A 475 10.02 -19.59 21.78
CA PRO A 475 11.18 -20.02 21.04
C PRO A 475 10.77 -20.65 19.71
N LEU A 476 11.37 -20.19 18.61
CA LEU A 476 11.25 -20.80 17.28
C LEU A 476 12.63 -21.31 16.83
N CYS A 477 12.66 -22.48 16.20
CA CYS A 477 13.87 -23.04 15.62
C CYS A 477 13.60 -23.31 14.14
N LEU A 478 14.41 -22.71 13.27
CA LEU A 478 14.35 -22.91 11.83
C LEU A 478 15.56 -23.74 11.41
N GLY A 479 15.29 -24.91 10.84
CA GLY A 479 16.33 -25.77 10.29
C GLY A 479 17.08 -25.06 9.16
N LYS A 480 18.33 -25.47 8.94
CA LYS A 480 19.14 -25.04 7.78
C LYS A 480 18.33 -25.31 6.50
N GLN A 481 17.96 -24.27 5.75
CA GLN A 481 17.38 -24.41 4.41
C GLN A 481 18.47 -24.68 3.39
#